data_AF-A0A7Y6B393-F1
#
_entry.id   AF-A0A7Y6B393-F1
#
_cell.length_a   1.000
_cell.length_b   1.000
_cell.length_c   1.000
_cell.angle_alpha   90.00
_cell.angle_beta   90.00
_cell.angle_gamma   90.00
#
_symmetry.space_group_name_H-M   'P 1'
#
loop_
_entity.id
_entity.type
_entity.pdbx_description
1 polymer ?
#
loop_
_entity_poly.entity_id
_entity_poly.type
_entity_poly.pdbx_seq_one_letter_code
_entity_poly.pdbx_strand_id
1 'polypeptide(L)' 'MTRDRQFQARWRAWNALPPGDRAIFASVRIDGLDYDEAARRHGCTAQDVEQVIVRVLVAVMNADDDAPP' A
#
# COMPACT_ATOMS: atom_id res chain seq x y z
N MET A 1 5.45 20.18 13.54
CA MET A 1 5.23 20.63 12.16
C MET A 1 5.70 19.61 11.11
N THR A 2 6.87 18.97 11.25
CA THR A 2 7.39 18.02 10.23
C THR A 2 6.61 16.70 10.13
N ARG A 3 6.12 16.15 11.26
CA ARG A 3 5.29 14.93 11.30
C ARG A 3 3.96 15.08 10.55
N ASP A 4 3.32 16.25 10.65
CA ASP A 4 2.02 16.50 10.02
C ASP A 4 2.15 16.55 8.49
N ARG A 5 3.27 17.07 7.98
CA ARG A 5 3.56 17.15 6.55
C ARG A 5 3.88 15.78 5.95
N GLN A 6 4.68 14.96 6.64
CA GLN A 6 4.98 13.58 6.24
C GLN A 6 3.70 12.71 6.25
N PHE A 7 2.89 12.83 7.31
CA PHE A 7 1.59 12.16 7.36
C PHE A 7 0.69 12.57 6.20
N GLN A 8 0.60 13.87 5.88
CA GLN A 8 -0.17 14.35 4.72
C GLN A 8 0.36 13.82 3.39
N ALA A 9 1.68 13.74 3.19
CA ALA A 9 2.27 13.24 1.96
C ALA A 9 1.98 11.74 1.77
N ARG A 10 2.24 10.92 2.79
CA ARG A 10 1.87 9.49 2.81
C ARG A 10 0.37 9.28 2.59
N TRP A 11 -0.47 10.11 3.22
CA TRP A 11 -1.92 10.04 3.07
C TRP A 11 -2.38 10.35 1.65
N ARG A 12 -1.75 11.34 0.98
CA ARG A 12 -2.04 11.63 -0.43
C ARG A 12 -1.58 10.50 -1.34
N ALA A 13 -0.38 9.98 -1.13
CA ALA A 13 0.14 8.84 -1.88
C ALA A 13 -0.76 7.60 -1.73
N TRP A 14 -1.20 7.31 -0.50
CA TRP A 14 -2.18 6.25 -0.25
C TRP A 14 -3.47 6.45 -1.04
N ASN A 15 -4.04 7.65 -1.03
CA ASN A 15 -5.30 7.94 -1.72
C ASN A 15 -5.18 7.94 -3.26
N ALA A 16 -3.98 8.12 -3.80
CA ALA A 16 -3.72 8.03 -5.23
C ALA A 16 -3.63 6.58 -5.75
N LEU A 17 -3.50 5.59 -4.86
CA LEU A 17 -3.40 4.18 -5.25
C LEU A 17 -4.74 3.65 -5.81
N PRO A 18 -4.69 2.71 -6.77
CA PRO A 18 -5.87 2.00 -7.23
C PRO A 18 -6.68 1.40 -6.07
N PRO A 19 -8.02 1.45 -6.11
CA PRO A 19 -8.85 0.84 -5.06
C PRO A 19 -8.56 -0.66 -4.86
N GLY A 20 -8.26 -1.39 -5.94
CA GLY A 20 -7.90 -2.81 -5.88
C GLY A 20 -6.59 -3.05 -5.10
N ASP A 21 -5.56 -2.26 -5.40
CA ASP A 21 -4.27 -2.35 -4.71
C ASP A 21 -4.42 -2.10 -3.20
N ARG A 22 -5.21 -1.09 -2.83
CA ARG A 22 -5.51 -0.80 -1.41
C ARG A 22 -6.28 -1.94 -0.74
N ALA A 23 -7.23 -2.56 -1.45
CA ALA A 23 -8.02 -3.66 -0.92
C ALA A 23 -7.16 -4.93 -0.70
N ILE A 24 -6.30 -5.28 -1.65
CA ILE A 24 -5.35 -6.39 -1.52
C ILE A 24 -4.37 -6.13 -0.38
N PHE A 25 -3.81 -4.92 -0.29
CA PHE A 25 -2.92 -4.55 0.80
C PHE A 25 -3.59 -4.67 2.18
N ALA A 26 -4.84 -4.18 2.31
CA ALA A 26 -5.60 -4.29 3.54
C ALA A 26 -5.88 -5.74 3.94
N SER A 27 -6.21 -6.62 2.98
CA SER A 27 -6.40 -8.04 3.25
C SER A 27 -5.17 -8.70 3.89
N VAL A 28 -3.97 -8.35 3.45
CA VAL A 28 -2.73 -8.91 4.04
C VAL A 28 -2.38 -8.23 5.37
N ARG A 29 -2.37 -6.89 5.39
CA ARG A 29 -1.77 -6.12 6.50
C ARG A 29 -2.73 -5.75 7.62
N ILE A 30 -4.03 -5.74 7.35
CA ILE A 30 -5.07 -5.37 8.30
C ILE A 30 -5.91 -6.60 8.67
N ASP A 31 -6.38 -7.35 7.67
CA ASP A 31 -7.18 -8.56 7.92
C ASP A 31 -6.31 -9.77 8.31
N GLY A 32 -4.98 -9.69 8.08
CA GLY A 32 -4.01 -10.71 8.48
C GLY A 32 -4.01 -11.98 7.62
N LEU A 33 -4.55 -11.91 6.40
CA LEU A 33 -4.53 -13.03 5.46
C LEU A 33 -3.11 -13.31 4.95
N ASP A 34 -2.81 -14.57 4.71
CA ASP A 34 -1.61 -14.92 3.94
C ASP A 34 -1.78 -14.56 2.45
N TYR A 35 -0.71 -14.70 1.66
CA TYR A 35 -0.72 -14.27 0.26
C TYR A 35 -1.63 -15.15 -0.60
N ASP A 36 -1.76 -16.44 -0.29
CA ASP A 36 -2.63 -17.37 -1.03
C ASP A 36 -4.11 -17.11 -0.70
N GLU A 37 -4.43 -16.81 0.56
CA GLU A 37 -5.76 -16.41 1.01
C GLU A 37 -6.20 -15.08 0.39
N ALA A 38 -5.32 -14.07 0.39
CA ALA A 38 -5.58 -12.80 -0.28
C ALA A 38 -5.75 -13.00 -1.80
N ALA A 39 -4.89 -13.81 -2.43
CA ALA A 39 -4.96 -14.11 -3.85
C ALA A 39 -6.31 -14.76 -4.24
N ARG A 40 -6.75 -15.77 -3.48
CA ARG A 40 -8.09 -16.38 -3.67
C ARG A 40 -9.22 -15.37 -3.49
N ARG A 41 -9.13 -14.49 -2.49
CA ARG A 41 -10.16 -13.49 -2.20
C ARG A 41 -10.30 -12.45 -3.32
N HIS A 42 -9.20 -12.09 -3.97
CA HIS A 42 -9.16 -11.05 -5.00
C HIS A 42 -9.12 -11.60 -6.44
N GLY A 43 -9.14 -12.93 -6.61
CA GLY A 43 -9.15 -13.57 -7.92
C GLY A 43 -7.85 -13.39 -8.71
N CYS A 44 -6.70 -13.32 -8.00
CA CYS A 44 -5.37 -13.16 -8.59
C CYS A 44 -4.39 -14.24 -8.07
N THR A 45 -3.11 -14.12 -8.38
CA THR A 45 -2.05 -15.01 -7.88
C THR A 45 -1.36 -14.43 -6.64
N ALA A 46 -0.70 -15.28 -5.85
CA ALA A 46 0.12 -14.82 -4.72
C ALA A 46 1.26 -13.88 -5.18
N GLN A 47 1.77 -14.05 -6.40
CA GLN A 47 2.76 -13.16 -7.00
C GLN A 47 2.16 -11.78 -7.31
N ASP A 48 0.90 -11.71 -7.77
CA ASP A 48 0.21 -10.42 -7.96
C ASP A 48 0.02 -9.71 -6.62
N VAL A 49 -0.34 -10.45 -5.57
CA VAL A 49 -0.43 -9.92 -4.20
C VAL A 49 0.92 -9.33 -3.77
N GLU A 50 2.01 -10.07 -3.92
CA GLU A 50 3.35 -9.57 -3.59
C GLU A 50 3.69 -8.28 -4.33
N GLN A 51 3.44 -8.24 -5.64
CA GLN A 51 3.68 -7.03 -6.46
C GLN A 51 2.87 -5.83 -5.97
N VAL A 52 1.61 -6.05 -5.57
CA VAL A 52 0.78 -5.00 -4.98
C VAL A 52 1.39 -4.53 -3.66
N ILE A 53 1.78 -5.43 -2.76
CA ILE A 53 2.40 -5.05 -1.48
C ILE A 53 3.64 -4.19 -1.71
N VAL A 54 4.53 -4.60 -2.62
CA VAL A 54 5.73 -3.83 -2.96
C VAL A 54 5.36 -2.46 -3.51
N ARG A 55 4.43 -2.39 -4.47
CA ARG A 55 4.00 -1.13 -5.10
C ARG A 55 3.43 -0.13 -4.08
N VAL A 56 2.58 -0.60 -3.17
CA VAL A 56 1.98 0.22 -2.12
C VAL A 56 3.05 0.73 -1.15
N LEU A 57 3.96 -0.14 -0.69
CA LEU A 57 5.03 0.26 0.23
C LEU A 57 5.96 1.29 -0.41
N VAL A 58 6.39 1.07 -1.65
CA VAL A 58 7.23 2.01 -2.39
C VAL A 58 6.53 3.37 -2.57
N ALA A 59 5.25 3.38 -2.97
CA ALA A 59 4.50 4.62 -3.15
C ALA A 59 4.37 5.43 -1.85
N VAL A 60 4.14 4.76 -0.72
CA VAL A 60 3.99 5.43 0.58
C VAL A 60 5.35 5.86 1.15
N MET A 61 6.39 5.04 1.01
CA MET A 61 7.74 5.38 1.50
C MET A 61 8.36 6.53 0.71
N ASN A 62 8.24 6.54 -0.61
CA ASN A 62 8.79 7.60 -1.45
C ASN A 62 8.06 8.94 -1.28
N ALA A 63 6.84 8.92 -0.73
CA ALA A 63 6.11 10.16 -0.43
C ALA A 63 6.77 10.96 0.72
N ASP A 64 7.64 10.34 1.52
CA ASP A 64 8.41 11.03 2.56
C ASP A 64 9.65 11.73 2.03
N ASP A 65 10.29 11.16 1.01
CA ASP A 65 11.54 11.66 0.43
C ASP A 65 11.32 12.93 -0.41
N ASP A 66 10.06 13.24 -0.76
CA ASP A 66 9.67 14.45 -1.51
C ASP A 66 9.46 15.68 -0.59
N ALA A 67 9.81 15.57 0.69
CA ALA A 67 9.91 16.71 1.60
C ALA A 67 11.27 17.42 1.40
N PRO A 68 11.33 18.73 1.09
CA PRO A 68 12.60 19.43 0.99
C PRO A 68 13.32 19.42 2.36
N PRO A 69 14.67 19.35 2.37
CA PRO A 69 15.49 19.33 3.58
C PRO A 69 15.32 20.59 4.45
#